data_AF-A0A6C0TRM0-F1
#
_entry.id   AF-A0A6C0TRM0-F1
#
_cell.length_a   1.000
_cell.length_b   1.000
_cell.length_c   1.000
_cell.angle_alpha   90.00
_cell.angle_beta   90.00
_cell.angle_gamma   90.00
#
_symmetry.space_group_name_H-M   'P 1'
#
loop_
_entity.id
_entity.type
_entity.pdbx_description
1 polymer ?
#
loop_
_entity_poly.entity_id
_entity_poly.type
_entity_poly.pdbx_seq_one_letter_code
_entity_poly.pdbx_strand_id
1 'polypeptide(L)'
;MHPLVEATHQITRGYRKKGGKNNRRQQHARMIKFAQFCASEDLNSPQQIGARQVIRYWRTERMMRLADKTLENHHYALVILWELCGKPGTPPKPFMKAEREQRSQS
;
A
#
# COMPACT_ATOMS: atom_id res chain seq x y z
N MET A 1 -14.91 -11.64 -5.59
CA MET A 1 -13.61 -11.08 -5.15
C MET A 1 -12.99 -10.35 -6.34
N HIS A 2 -12.52 -9.11 -6.19
CA HIS A 2 -12.05 -8.30 -7.32
C HIS A 2 -10.77 -8.91 -7.95
N PRO A 3 -10.61 -8.94 -9.29
CA PRO A 3 -9.43 -9.54 -9.95
C PRO A 3 -8.09 -9.02 -9.42
N LEU A 4 -8.00 -7.72 -9.19
CA LEU A 4 -6.80 -7.10 -8.60
C LEU A 4 -6.47 -7.63 -7.20
N VAL A 5 -7.48 -7.83 -6.36
CA VAL A 5 -7.31 -8.33 -4.99
C VAL A 5 -6.85 -9.78 -5.04
N GLU A 6 -7.41 -10.58 -5.93
CA GLU A 6 -7.00 -11.97 -6.16
C GLU A 6 -5.56 -12.09 -6.66
N ALA A 7 -5.19 -11.31 -7.68
CA ALA A 7 -3.83 -11.27 -8.19
C ALA A 7 -2.83 -10.85 -7.08
N THR A 8 -3.20 -9.89 -6.24
CA THR A 8 -2.39 -9.48 -5.09
C THR A 8 -2.21 -10.62 -4.08
N HIS A 9 -3.26 -11.40 -3.79
CA HIS A 9 -3.14 -12.59 -2.94
C HIS A 9 -2.19 -13.63 -3.53
N GLN A 10 -2.24 -13.86 -4.85
CA GLN A 10 -1.38 -14.85 -5.52
C GLN A 10 0.10 -14.42 -5.46
N ILE A 11 0.39 -13.16 -5.77
CA ILE A 11 1.75 -12.61 -5.77
C ILE A 11 2.36 -12.60 -4.36
N THR A 12 1.56 -12.26 -3.34
CA THR A 12 2.05 -12.15 -1.95
C THR A 12 2.18 -13.49 -1.23
N ARG A 13 1.64 -14.59 -1.78
CA ARG A 13 1.86 -15.96 -1.24
C ARG A 13 3.34 -16.33 -1.19
N GLY A 14 4.14 -15.90 -2.16
CA GLY A 14 5.58 -16.18 -2.23
C GLY A 14 6.42 -15.47 -1.15
N TYR A 15 5.98 -14.30 -0.69
CA TYR A 15 6.65 -13.50 0.36
C TYR A 15 6.59 -14.17 1.75
N ARG A 16 5.83 -15.25 1.90
CA ARG A 16 5.57 -15.91 3.18
C ARG A 16 6.80 -16.58 3.83
N LYS A 17 7.96 -16.61 3.16
CA LYS A 17 9.14 -17.42 3.56
C LYS A 17 10.18 -16.73 4.46
N LYS A 18 10.10 -15.42 4.76
CA LYS A 18 11.09 -14.72 5.62
C LYS A 18 10.41 -13.85 6.71
N GLY A 19 10.93 -13.83 7.94
CA GLY A 19 10.48 -12.99 9.08
C GLY A 19 9.59 -13.66 10.15
N GLY A 20 8.98 -12.86 11.03
CA GLY A 20 8.04 -13.35 12.07
C GLY A 20 6.61 -13.49 11.56
N LYS A 21 5.87 -14.53 12.00
CA LYS A 21 4.49 -14.86 11.56
C LYS A 21 3.53 -13.66 11.67
N ASN A 22 3.59 -12.94 12.79
CA ASN A 22 2.72 -11.80 13.05
C ASN A 22 3.00 -10.62 12.11
N ASN A 23 4.27 -10.28 11.92
CA ASN A 23 4.65 -9.19 11.02
C ASN A 23 4.21 -9.48 9.58
N ARG A 24 4.42 -10.71 9.09
CA ARG A 24 3.96 -11.13 7.74
C ARG A 24 2.45 -10.99 7.57
N ARG A 25 1.66 -11.43 8.56
CA ARG A 25 0.20 -11.31 8.52
C ARG A 25 -0.23 -9.85 8.41
N GLN A 26 0.43 -8.97 9.16
CA GLN A 26 0.12 -7.54 9.12
C GLN A 26 0.51 -6.90 7.78
N GLN A 27 1.70 -7.20 7.23
CA GLN A 27 2.13 -6.69 5.92
C GLN A 27 1.19 -7.16 4.82
N HIS A 28 0.84 -8.44 4.79
CA HIS A 28 -0.15 -8.97 3.85
C HIS A 28 -1.50 -8.25 3.98
N ALA A 29 -2.01 -8.06 5.21
CA ALA A 29 -3.27 -7.33 5.41
C ALA A 29 -3.21 -5.87 4.90
N ARG A 30 -2.06 -5.20 5.03
CA ARG A 30 -1.85 -3.84 4.49
C ARG A 30 -1.80 -3.83 2.96
N MET A 31 -1.12 -4.80 2.34
CA MET A 31 -1.10 -4.98 0.88
C MET A 31 -2.51 -5.19 0.33
N ILE A 32 -3.31 -6.06 0.97
CA ILE A 32 -4.69 -6.32 0.56
C ILE A 32 -5.56 -5.06 0.69
N LYS A 33 -5.42 -4.28 1.78
CA LYS A 33 -6.14 -3.01 1.92
C LYS A 33 -5.80 -2.01 0.81
N PHE A 34 -4.54 -1.97 0.37
CA PHE A 34 -4.14 -1.12 -0.74
C PHE A 34 -4.68 -1.63 -2.09
N ALA A 35 -4.66 -2.94 -2.32
CA ALA A 35 -5.26 -3.54 -3.51
C ALA A 35 -6.78 -3.32 -3.57
N GLN A 36 -7.48 -3.36 -2.43
CA GLN A 36 -8.89 -3.00 -2.33
C GLN A 36 -9.14 -1.53 -2.71
N PHE A 37 -8.27 -0.61 -2.26
CA PHE A 37 -8.34 0.79 -2.67
C PHE A 37 -8.13 0.95 -4.18
N CYS A 38 -7.11 0.32 -4.74
CA CYS A 38 -6.87 0.37 -6.19
C CYS A 38 -8.03 -0.25 -6.99
N ALA A 39 -8.63 -1.32 -6.48
CA ALA A 39 -9.82 -1.93 -7.09
C ALA A 39 -11.02 -0.97 -7.09
N SER A 40 -11.18 -0.15 -6.04
CA SER A 40 -12.20 0.91 -6.03
C SER A 40 -11.91 2.09 -6.97
N GLU A 41 -10.69 2.16 -7.52
CA GLU A 41 -10.33 3.10 -8.60
C GLU A 41 -10.38 2.43 -9.99
N ASP A 42 -11.10 1.31 -10.13
CA ASP A 42 -11.29 0.53 -11.37
C ASP A 42 -9.99 -0.06 -11.95
N LEU A 43 -8.95 -0.27 -11.13
CA LEU A 43 -7.76 -1.02 -11.56
C LEU A 43 -8.02 -2.52 -11.49
N ASN A 44 -7.71 -3.22 -12.59
CA ASN A 44 -7.94 -4.66 -12.73
C ASN A 44 -6.66 -5.50 -12.61
N SER A 45 -5.49 -4.86 -12.69
CA SER A 45 -4.19 -5.56 -12.71
C SER A 45 -3.15 -4.88 -11.80
N PRO A 46 -2.33 -5.66 -11.06
CA PRO A 46 -1.25 -5.12 -10.22
C PRO A 46 -0.22 -4.30 -11.00
N GLN A 47 -0.04 -4.60 -12.29
CA GLN A 47 0.88 -3.86 -13.16
C GLN A 47 0.42 -2.42 -13.39
N GLN A 48 -0.89 -2.14 -13.30
CA GLN A 48 -1.46 -0.81 -13.45
C GLN A 48 -1.23 0.08 -12.21
N ILE A 49 -0.82 -0.50 -11.08
CA ILE A 49 -0.56 0.25 -9.84
C ILE A 49 0.62 1.21 -10.06
N GLY A 50 0.34 2.50 -10.14
CA GLY A 50 1.35 3.55 -10.33
C GLY A 50 1.65 4.34 -9.05
N ALA A 51 2.63 5.23 -9.14
CA ALA A 51 2.92 6.20 -8.08
C ALA A 51 1.70 7.08 -7.76
N ARG A 52 0.86 7.36 -8.76
CA ARG A 52 -0.40 8.10 -8.61
C ARG A 52 -1.35 7.41 -7.63
N GLN A 53 -1.53 6.11 -7.73
CA GLN A 53 -2.41 5.31 -6.85
C GLN A 53 -1.87 5.31 -5.42
N VAL A 54 -0.55 5.22 -5.26
CA VAL A 54 0.10 5.33 -3.94
C VAL A 54 -0.16 6.71 -3.31
N ILE A 55 0.03 7.79 -4.08
CA ILE A 55 -0.24 9.16 -3.61
C ILE A 55 -1.70 9.34 -3.24
N ARG A 56 -2.63 8.84 -4.07
CA ARG A 56 -4.07 8.91 -3.78
C ARG A 56 -4.45 8.10 -2.55
N TYR A 57 -3.87 6.92 -2.37
CA TYR A 57 -4.05 6.11 -1.18
C TYR A 57 -3.64 6.87 0.09
N TRP A 58 -2.48 7.53 0.05
CA TRP A 58 -2.03 8.38 1.16
C TRP A 58 -3.00 9.52 1.46
N ARG A 59 -3.64 10.09 0.44
CA ARG A 59 -4.61 11.19 0.58
C ARG A 59 -6.00 10.76 1.07
N THR A 60 -6.25 9.48 1.28
CA THR A 60 -7.53 9.04 1.85
C THR A 60 -7.69 9.54 3.28
N GLU A 61 -8.93 9.89 3.66
CA GLU A 61 -9.30 10.26 5.04
C GLU A 61 -8.77 9.27 6.09
N ARG A 62 -8.82 7.98 5.74
CA ARG A 62 -8.29 6.92 6.58
C ARG A 62 -6.80 7.09 6.84
N MET A 63 -5.98 7.29 5.80
CA MET A 63 -4.53 7.41 5.95
C MET A 63 -4.16 8.74 6.62
N MET A 64 -4.87 9.83 6.34
CA MET A 64 -4.63 11.15 6.93
C MET A 64 -4.75 11.15 8.46
N ARG A 65 -5.59 10.27 9.03
CA ARG A 65 -5.84 10.14 10.48
C ARG A 65 -4.90 9.15 11.20
N LEU A 66 -4.04 8.43 10.48
CA LEU A 66 -3.13 7.46 11.09
C LEU A 66 -1.89 8.14 11.68
N ALA A 67 -1.35 7.54 12.74
CA ALA A 67 -0.03 7.90 13.26
C ALA A 67 1.07 7.61 12.23
N ASP A 68 2.13 8.43 12.24
CA ASP A 68 3.24 8.33 11.29
C ASP A 68 3.89 6.94 11.30
N LYS A 69 4.02 6.32 12.49
CA LYS A 69 4.55 4.95 12.59
C LYS A 69 3.68 3.92 11.86
N THR A 70 2.37 4.11 11.85
CA THR A 70 1.45 3.23 11.13
C THR A 70 1.58 3.46 9.62
N LEU A 71 1.74 4.71 9.18
CA LEU A 71 1.99 5.05 7.78
C LEU A 71 3.30 4.47 7.27
N GLU A 72 4.38 4.51 8.05
CA GLU A 72 5.64 3.83 7.75
C GLU A 72 5.42 2.32 7.55
N ASN A 73 4.68 1.67 8.44
CA ASN A 73 4.39 0.24 8.33
C ASN A 73 3.57 -0.07 7.05
N HIS A 74 2.66 0.81 6.65
CA HIS A 74 1.99 0.72 5.36
C HIS A 74 2.98 0.91 4.21
N HIS A 75 3.90 1.88 4.29
CA HIS A 75 4.91 2.12 3.25
C HIS A 75 5.80 0.89 3.04
N TYR A 76 6.29 0.26 4.11
CA TYR A 76 7.04 -0.99 3.99
C TYR A 76 6.24 -2.10 3.31
N ALA A 77 4.93 -2.19 3.57
CA ALA A 77 4.08 -3.17 2.90
C ALA A 77 3.95 -2.86 1.40
N LEU A 78 3.87 -1.58 1.02
CA LEU A 78 3.84 -1.16 -0.37
C LEU A 78 5.17 -1.39 -1.08
N VAL A 79 6.31 -1.17 -0.42
CA VAL A 79 7.65 -1.44 -0.98
C VAL A 79 7.74 -2.91 -1.39
N ILE A 80 7.39 -3.82 -0.49
CA ILE A 80 7.39 -5.25 -0.78
C ILE A 80 6.44 -5.58 -1.94
N LEU A 81 5.22 -5.02 -1.96
CA LEU A 81 4.29 -5.25 -3.06
C LEU A 81 4.84 -4.73 -4.39
N TRP A 82 5.51 -3.58 -4.38
CA TRP A 82 6.12 -2.95 -5.54
C TRP A 82 7.22 -3.82 -6.15
N GLU A 83 8.10 -4.35 -5.29
CA GLU A 83 9.14 -5.31 -5.67
C GLU A 83 8.54 -6.59 -6.25
N LEU A 84 7.50 -7.14 -5.60
CA LEU A 84 6.83 -8.35 -6.09
C LEU A 84 6.10 -8.12 -7.43
N CYS A 85 5.68 -6.89 -7.72
CA CYS A 85 5.15 -6.49 -9.02
C CYS A 85 6.25 -6.27 -10.07
N GLY A 86 7.53 -6.42 -9.72
CA GLY A 86 8.67 -6.23 -10.63
C GLY A 86 8.86 -4.77 -11.07
N LYS A 87 8.36 -3.81 -10.29
CA LYS A 87 8.44 -2.38 -10.66
C LYS A 87 9.79 -1.80 -10.20
N PRO A 88 10.46 -0.99 -11.04
CA PRO A 88 11.70 -0.34 -10.65
C PRO A 88 11.44 0.74 -9.58
N GLY A 89 12.49 1.05 -8.81
CA GLY A 89 12.45 2.09 -7.78
C GLY A 89 11.63 1.69 -6.55
N THR A 90 11.17 2.70 -5.81
CA THR A 90 10.35 2.50 -4.61
C THR A 90 9.06 3.32 -4.69
N PRO A 91 7.96 2.85 -4.08
CA PRO A 91 6.72 3.59 -4.06
C PRO A 91 6.87 4.91 -3.27
N PRO A 92 6.13 5.97 -3.64
CA PRO A 92 6.13 7.24 -2.92
C PRO A 92 5.91 7.09 -1.41
N LYS A 93 6.70 7.82 -0.62
CA LYS A 93 6.58 7.85 0.84
C LYS A 93 5.27 8.52 1.28
N PRO A 94 4.72 8.15 2.45
CA PRO A 94 3.58 8.84 3.03
C PRO A 94 3.95 10.27 3.45
N PHE A 95 2.97 11.16 3.42
CA PHE A 95 3.11 12.51 3.99
C PHE A 95 3.26 12.40 5.50
N MET A 96 4.29 13.01 6.11
CA MET A 96 4.45 13.07 7.56
C MET A 96 3.43 14.02 8.18
N LYS A 97 3.18 13.92 9.50
CA LYS A 97 2.16 14.73 10.19
C LYS A 97 2.31 16.22 9.90
N ALA A 98 3.53 16.74 9.97
CA ALA A 98 3.84 18.15 9.68
C ALA A 98 3.41 18.58 8.26
N GLU A 99 3.54 17.70 7.26
CA GLU A 99 3.16 17.98 5.88
C GLU A 99 1.64 17.86 5.65
N ARG A 100 0.94 17.06 6.48
CA ARG A 100 -0.52 16.91 6.42
C ARG A 100 -1.23 18.11 7.04
N GLU A 101 -0.76 18.58 8.19
CA GLU A 101 -1.35 19.73 8.92
C GLU A 101 -1.32 21.01 8.09
N GLN A 102 -0.25 21.24 7.33
CA GLN A 102 -0.14 22.38 6.40
C GLN A 102 -1.15 22.33 5.24
N ARG A 103 -1.60 21.13 4.85
CA ARG A 103 -2.53 20.91 3.73
C ARG A 103 -3.99 20.94 4.14
N SER A 104 -4.32 20.66 5.40
CA SER A 104 -5.69 20.76 5.92
C SER A 104 -6.13 22.20 6.20
N GLN A 105 -5.22 23.18 6.07
CA GLN A 105 -5.49 24.61 6.27
C GLN A 105 -5.51 25.43 4.97
N SER A 106 -5.42 24.78 3.79
CA SER A 106 -5.47 25.41 2.46
C SER A 106 -6.72 25.03 1.69
#